data_AF-A0A9W9SVR2-F1
#
_entry.id   AF-A0A9W9SVR2-F1
#
_cell.length_a   1.000
_cell.length_b   1.000
_cell.length_c   1.000
_cell.angle_alpha   90.00
_cell.angle_beta   90.00
_cell.angle_gamma   90.00
#
_symmetry.space_group_name_H-M   'P 1'
#
loop_
_entity.id
_entity.type
_entity.pdbx_description
1 polymer ?
#
loop_
_entity_poly.entity_id
_entity_poly.type
_entity_poly.pdbx_seq_one_letter_code
_entity_poly.pdbx_strand_id
1 'polypeptide(L)'
;MSWPYHFISLSESDKLHRRELLDLRGYYAQWSVIIVIVAIRIFRFATRSTVKRDGPVSGNPRRYLVCGLWLLWLLGLSIWNSGDGMSSSPGSFEEPANMLDYLHLTKALGQVGLSQLPLQVLMSPANISQPAASSVLSVLTGIPQRALTPYHRLFGRVVVSLLLAHAALYTLFFVQSSHPEFGILLFKRVQDLDVQCGMAAIFSAVLLVLFVRPASQKGLQSWLVQGTIQERRKIFYFGHVSLVVLLCVAAYSHVKQAQKYMLQTLAASVLNWVCSWLLR
;
A
#
# COMPACT_ATOMS: atom_id res chain seq x y z
N MET A 1 -22.61 18.18 14.12
CA MET A 1 -21.32 18.47 13.46
C MET A 1 -21.52 18.24 11.97
N SER A 2 -21.51 19.30 11.16
CA SER A 2 -21.54 19.18 9.70
C SER A 2 -20.23 18.56 9.22
N TRP A 3 -20.31 17.52 8.39
CA TRP A 3 -19.16 16.86 7.80
C TRP A 3 -18.60 17.77 6.70
N PRO A 4 -17.32 18.18 6.71
CA PRO A 4 -16.78 19.23 5.83
C PRO A 4 -16.56 18.80 4.36
N TYR A 5 -17.18 17.69 3.94
CA TYR A 5 -16.95 17.04 2.66
C TYR A 5 -18.23 16.98 1.84
N HIS A 6 -18.14 17.28 0.55
CA HIS A 6 -19.29 17.41 -0.33
C HIS A 6 -19.05 16.77 -1.70
N PHE A 7 -20.14 16.43 -2.38
CA PHE A 7 -20.11 15.94 -3.76
C PHE A 7 -20.10 17.11 -4.73
N ILE A 8 -19.07 17.18 -5.57
CA ILE A 8 -18.89 18.25 -6.56
C ILE A 8 -19.19 17.71 -7.96
N SER A 9 -20.02 18.41 -8.74
CA SER A 9 -20.20 18.14 -10.16
C SER A 9 -19.00 18.70 -10.96
N LEU A 10 -18.50 17.94 -11.94
CA LEU A 10 -17.25 18.27 -12.65
C LEU A 10 -17.45 18.37 -14.15
N SER A 11 -16.81 19.37 -14.76
CA SER A 11 -16.60 19.43 -16.21
C SER A 11 -15.64 18.31 -16.66
N GLU A 12 -15.61 18.00 -17.96
CA GLU A 12 -14.69 16.99 -18.49
C GLU A 12 -13.21 17.38 -18.32
N SER A 13 -12.88 18.67 -18.45
CA SER A 13 -11.53 19.18 -18.18
C SER A 13 -11.13 18.99 -16.71
N ASP A 14 -12.05 19.22 -15.77
CA ASP A 14 -11.76 19.01 -14.34
C ASP A 14 -11.56 17.53 -14.01
N LYS A 15 -12.32 16.64 -14.66
CA LYS A 15 -12.13 15.18 -14.53
C LYS A 15 -10.76 14.75 -15.04
N LEU A 16 -10.28 15.32 -16.14
CA LEU A 16 -8.95 15.04 -16.67
C LEU A 16 -7.87 15.54 -15.71
N HIS A 17 -7.94 16.79 -15.28
CA HIS A 17 -6.98 17.38 -14.35
C HIS A 17 -6.91 16.58 -13.03
N ARG A 18 -8.06 16.19 -12.47
CA ARG A 18 -8.10 15.35 -11.26
C ARG A 18 -7.44 13.99 -11.47
N ARG A 19 -7.54 13.38 -12.67
CA ARG A 19 -6.86 12.11 -12.99
C ARG A 19 -5.35 12.28 -13.08
N GLU A 20 -4.86 13.35 -13.70
CA GLU A 20 -3.42 13.64 -13.78
C GLU A 20 -2.83 13.85 -12.39
N LEU A 21 -3.50 14.60 -11.53
CA LEU A 21 -3.07 14.85 -10.16
C LEU A 21 -3.02 13.55 -9.33
N LEU A 22 -4.02 12.69 -9.52
CA LEU A 22 -4.08 11.35 -8.93
C LEU A 22 -2.89 10.47 -9.37
N ASP A 23 -2.55 10.50 -10.66
CA ASP A 23 -1.37 9.79 -11.18
C ASP A 23 -0.06 10.38 -10.64
N LEU A 24 0.04 11.71 -10.55
CA LEU A 24 1.20 12.40 -10.00
C LEU A 24 1.48 12.02 -8.55
N ARG A 25 0.45 11.96 -7.69
CA ARG A 25 0.57 11.50 -6.29
C ARG A 25 1.12 10.07 -6.22
N GLY A 26 0.63 9.21 -7.10
CA GLY A 26 1.15 7.85 -7.26
C GLY A 26 2.62 7.81 -7.65
N TYR A 27 3.03 8.63 -8.63
CA TYR A 27 4.43 8.73 -9.05
C TYR A 27 5.32 9.28 -7.95
N TYR A 28 4.91 10.32 -7.24
CA TYR A 28 5.66 10.86 -6.11
C TYR A 28 5.87 9.81 -5.03
N ALA A 29 4.84 9.04 -4.70
CA ALA A 29 4.96 7.94 -3.75
C ALA A 29 6.00 6.88 -4.18
N GLN A 30 6.14 6.62 -5.49
CA GLN A 30 7.16 5.69 -6.02
C GLN A 30 8.56 6.31 -6.09
N TRP A 31 8.69 7.54 -6.55
CA TRP A 31 9.97 8.25 -6.61
C TRP A 31 10.56 8.49 -5.22
N SER A 32 9.73 8.74 -4.21
CA SER A 32 10.17 8.81 -2.82
C SER A 32 10.90 7.54 -2.36
N VAL A 33 10.47 6.36 -2.83
CA VAL A 33 11.14 5.09 -2.53
C VAL A 33 12.56 5.08 -3.10
N ILE A 34 12.69 5.49 -4.36
CA ILE A 34 14.00 5.55 -5.04
C ILE A 34 14.93 6.54 -4.32
N ILE A 35 14.42 7.72 -3.96
CA ILE A 35 15.17 8.73 -3.20
C ILE A 35 15.67 8.15 -1.88
N VAL A 36 14.82 7.44 -1.13
CA VAL A 36 15.21 6.79 0.14
C VAL A 36 16.29 5.72 -0.09
N ILE A 37 16.18 4.90 -1.14
CA ILE A 37 17.20 3.89 -1.47
C ILE A 37 18.55 4.55 -1.77
N VAL A 38 18.54 5.61 -2.60
CA VAL A 38 19.74 6.36 -2.96
C VAL A 38 20.36 7.04 -1.74
N ALA A 39 19.53 7.67 -0.89
CA ALA A 39 19.99 8.28 0.35
C ALA A 39 20.66 7.26 1.30
N ILE A 40 20.07 6.07 1.45
CA ILE A 40 20.67 4.97 2.23
C ILE A 40 22.03 4.57 1.64
N ARG A 41 22.14 4.46 0.31
CA ARG A 41 23.40 4.12 -0.37
C ARG A 41 24.49 5.17 -0.13
N ILE A 42 24.16 6.45 -0.32
CA ILE A 42 25.09 7.57 -0.10
C ILE A 42 25.53 7.61 1.36
N PHE A 43 24.58 7.52 2.30
CA PHE A 43 24.89 7.52 3.73
C PHE A 43 25.85 6.39 4.12
N ARG A 44 25.61 5.18 3.61
CA ARG A 44 26.49 4.03 3.89
C ARG A 44 27.86 4.16 3.24
N PHE A 45 27.95 4.78 2.07
CA PHE A 45 29.22 5.08 1.42
C PHE A 45 30.02 6.10 2.23
N ALA A 46 29.38 7.18 2.68
CA ALA A 46 30.03 8.23 3.47
C ALA A 46 30.47 7.75 4.88
N THR A 47 29.72 6.84 5.50
CA THR A 47 29.99 6.35 6.87
C THR A 47 30.87 5.09 6.93
N ARG A 48 31.29 4.55 5.77
CA ARG A 48 32.12 3.33 5.70
C ARG A 48 33.46 3.44 6.43
N SER A 49 33.94 4.66 6.73
CA SER A 49 35.24 4.90 7.35
C SER A 49 35.20 5.27 8.84
N THR A 50 34.03 5.49 9.47
CA THR A 50 33.96 6.22 10.74
C THR A 50 33.29 5.52 11.94
N VAL A 51 32.77 4.29 11.81
CA VAL A 51 31.97 3.69 12.90
C VAL A 51 32.52 2.34 13.38
N LYS A 52 33.23 2.35 14.53
CA LYS A 52 33.34 1.20 15.44
C LYS A 52 31.93 0.89 15.97
N ARG A 53 31.52 -0.37 15.84
CA ARG A 53 30.12 -0.77 15.94
C ARG A 53 29.80 -1.28 17.35
N ASP A 54 29.61 -0.35 18.29
CA ASP A 54 29.18 -0.70 19.64
C ASP A 54 27.65 -0.63 19.79
N GLY A 55 27.07 -1.72 20.30
CA GLY A 55 25.78 -1.70 21.01
C GLY A 55 24.53 -2.20 20.25
N PRO A 56 23.67 -3.03 20.89
CA PRO A 56 22.42 -3.50 20.32
C PRO A 56 21.40 -2.35 20.33
N VAL A 57 21.31 -1.66 19.19
CA VAL A 57 20.31 -0.61 19.01
C VAL A 57 18.90 -1.21 19.11
N SER A 58 18.17 -0.81 20.17
CA SER A 58 16.75 -1.05 20.42
C SER A 58 15.92 -1.02 19.12
N GLY A 59 15.62 -2.21 18.61
CA GLY A 59 15.18 -2.39 17.22
C GLY A 59 13.73 -2.05 16.95
N ASN A 60 12.87 -1.92 17.97
CA ASN A 60 11.44 -1.72 17.78
C ASN A 60 11.02 -0.25 17.58
N PRO A 61 11.35 0.71 18.47
CA PRO A 61 10.83 2.08 18.35
C PRO A 61 11.28 2.77 17.06
N ARG A 62 12.52 2.52 16.61
CA ARG A 62 13.04 3.07 15.34
C ARG A 62 12.25 2.56 14.13
N ARG A 63 11.83 1.29 14.11
CA ARG A 63 11.03 0.72 13.01
C ARG A 63 9.67 1.41 12.90
N TYR A 64 9.00 1.62 14.04
CA TYR A 64 7.72 2.31 14.11
C TYR A 64 7.84 3.78 13.72
N LEU A 65 8.90 4.46 14.15
CA LEU A 65 9.15 5.83 13.73
C LEU A 65 9.31 5.94 12.21
N VAL A 66 10.15 5.09 11.60
CA VAL A 66 10.38 5.10 10.14
C VAL A 66 9.07 4.82 9.38
N CYS A 67 8.32 3.79 9.78
CA CYS A 67 7.06 3.46 9.09
C CYS A 67 5.96 4.49 9.37
N GLY A 68 5.96 5.12 10.55
CA GLY A 68 5.05 6.21 10.90
C GLY A 68 5.31 7.46 10.07
N LEU A 69 6.58 7.86 9.94
CA LEU A 69 6.98 8.96 9.05
C LEU A 69 6.61 8.66 7.59
N TRP A 70 6.80 7.40 7.15
CA TRP A 70 6.39 6.99 5.81
C TRP A 70 4.86 7.06 5.64
N LEU A 71 4.09 6.57 6.61
CA LEU A 71 2.63 6.67 6.58
C LEU A 71 2.18 8.13 6.53
N LEU A 72 2.77 9.01 7.34
CA LEU A 72 2.48 10.45 7.32
C LEU A 72 2.78 11.06 5.95
N TRP A 73 3.89 10.68 5.32
CA TRP A 73 4.21 11.12 3.96
C TRP A 73 3.18 10.64 2.94
N LEU A 74 2.78 9.37 2.96
CA LEU A 74 1.77 8.83 2.04
C LEU A 74 0.38 9.45 2.25
N LEU A 75 -0.01 9.70 3.51
CA LEU A 75 -1.24 10.43 3.83
C LEU A 75 -1.16 11.87 3.35
N GLY A 76 -0.01 12.53 3.56
CA GLY A 76 0.27 13.87 3.05
C GLY A 76 0.11 13.93 1.54
N LEU A 77 0.68 12.98 0.79
CA LEU A 77 0.48 12.89 -0.66
C LEU A 77 -0.99 12.64 -1.05
N SER A 78 -1.74 11.87 -0.25
CA SER A 78 -3.15 11.59 -0.53
C SER A 78 -4.04 12.83 -0.36
N ILE A 79 -3.67 13.73 0.56
CA ILE A 79 -4.39 14.96 0.89
C ILE A 79 -3.89 16.16 0.05
N TRP A 80 -2.61 16.18 -0.31
CA TRP A 80 -1.96 17.30 -0.98
C TRP A 80 -2.68 17.74 -2.26
N ASN A 81 -3.01 19.02 -2.35
CA ASN A 81 -3.75 19.61 -3.48
C ASN A 81 -5.14 18.97 -3.70
N SER A 82 -5.81 18.51 -2.63
CA SER A 82 -7.20 18.00 -2.73
C SER A 82 -8.27 19.07 -2.50
N GLY A 83 -7.86 20.32 -2.24
CA GLY A 83 -8.74 21.45 -1.88
C GLY A 83 -8.77 22.61 -2.89
N ASP A 84 -8.03 22.52 -4.00
CA ASP A 84 -7.89 23.63 -4.93
C ASP A 84 -9.01 23.58 -5.98
N GLY A 85 -10.23 23.82 -5.52
CA GLY A 85 -11.31 24.26 -6.40
C GLY A 85 -11.04 25.70 -6.82
N MET A 86 -10.14 25.91 -7.80
CA MET A 86 -9.98 27.22 -8.41
C MET A 86 -11.19 27.51 -9.32
N SER A 87 -12.26 28.00 -8.70
CA SER A 87 -13.27 28.85 -9.32
C SER A 87 -13.15 30.24 -8.70
N SER A 88 -12.06 30.94 -9.00
CA SER A 88 -11.99 32.38 -8.79
C SER A 88 -12.83 33.07 -9.87
N SER A 89 -14.15 33.14 -9.66
CA SER A 89 -14.95 34.21 -10.26
C SER A 89 -14.56 35.51 -9.56
N PRO A 90 -14.10 36.55 -10.27
CA PRO A 90 -13.79 37.82 -9.65
C PRO A 90 -15.10 38.51 -9.28
N GLY A 91 -15.50 38.47 -8.00
CA GLY A 91 -16.65 39.25 -7.52
C GLY A 91 -17.38 38.74 -6.28
N SER A 92 -17.15 37.52 -5.79
CA SER A 92 -17.82 37.02 -4.58
C SER A 92 -16.87 37.02 -3.37
N PHE A 93 -17.17 37.87 -2.40
CA PHE A 93 -16.56 37.87 -1.06
C PHE A 93 -17.15 36.71 -0.25
N GLU A 94 -16.87 35.47 -0.64
CA GLU A 94 -17.11 34.30 0.21
C GLU A 94 -15.76 33.75 0.67
N GLU A 95 -15.67 33.47 1.97
CA GLU A 95 -14.53 32.84 2.64
C GLU A 95 -13.95 31.70 1.78
N PRO A 96 -12.61 31.62 1.62
CA PRO A 96 -11.98 30.53 0.88
C PRO A 96 -12.08 29.25 1.72
N ALA A 97 -13.25 28.60 1.67
CA ALA A 97 -13.46 27.28 2.20
C ALA A 97 -12.63 26.31 1.34
N ASN A 98 -11.44 26.01 1.83
CA ASN A 98 -10.57 24.89 1.49
C ASN A 98 -11.34 23.56 1.61
N MET A 99 -12.21 23.33 0.63
CA MET A 99 -13.21 22.27 0.59
C MET A 99 -12.58 21.02 -0.03
N LEU A 100 -12.15 20.10 0.82
CA LEU A 100 -11.47 18.88 0.41
C LEU A 100 -12.43 17.96 -0.38
N ASP A 101 -12.11 17.63 -1.63
CA ASP A 101 -12.94 16.71 -2.41
C ASP A 101 -12.84 15.28 -1.83
N TYR A 102 -13.94 14.84 -1.23
CA TYR A 102 -14.09 13.52 -0.62
C TYR A 102 -13.70 12.38 -1.56
N LEU A 103 -14.22 12.43 -2.79
CA LEU A 103 -14.01 11.37 -3.76
C LEU A 103 -12.59 11.40 -4.32
N HIS A 104 -11.96 12.57 -4.39
CA HIS A 104 -10.56 12.69 -4.78
C HIS A 104 -9.63 12.14 -3.71
N LEU A 105 -9.83 12.50 -2.44
CA LEU A 105 -9.07 11.90 -1.33
C LEU A 105 -9.23 10.37 -1.31
N THR A 106 -10.47 9.89 -1.45
CA THR A 106 -10.75 8.45 -1.44
C THR A 106 -10.01 7.73 -2.56
N LYS A 107 -10.02 8.26 -3.79
CA LYS A 107 -9.26 7.71 -4.92
C LYS A 107 -7.75 7.77 -4.71
N ALA A 108 -7.26 8.87 -4.13
CA ALA A 108 -5.85 9.08 -3.86
C ALA A 108 -5.31 8.04 -2.87
N LEU A 109 -6.04 7.76 -1.78
CA LEU A 109 -5.68 6.72 -0.81
C LEU A 109 -5.52 5.34 -1.48
N GLY A 110 -6.42 4.99 -2.40
CA GLY A 110 -6.34 3.75 -3.18
C GLY A 110 -5.10 3.70 -4.07
N GLN A 111 -4.86 4.74 -4.87
CA GLN A 111 -3.70 4.78 -5.78
C GLN A 111 -2.36 4.87 -5.04
N VAL A 112 -2.26 5.72 -4.02
CA VAL A 112 -1.05 5.85 -3.19
C VAL A 112 -0.79 4.56 -2.43
N GLY A 113 -1.83 3.89 -1.91
CA GLY A 113 -1.69 2.57 -1.28
C GLY A 113 -1.19 1.50 -2.26
N LEU A 114 -1.83 1.36 -3.42
CA LEU A 114 -1.46 0.35 -4.43
C LEU A 114 -0.08 0.61 -5.06
N SER A 115 0.37 1.87 -5.15
CA SER A 115 1.69 2.20 -5.69
C SER A 115 2.86 1.65 -4.86
N GLN A 116 2.59 1.24 -3.61
CA GLN A 116 3.57 0.66 -2.70
C GLN A 116 3.75 -0.85 -2.87
N LEU A 117 2.85 -1.56 -3.55
CA LEU A 117 2.95 -3.02 -3.73
C LEU A 117 4.23 -3.49 -4.44
N PRO A 118 4.75 -2.79 -5.46
CA PRO A 118 6.05 -3.16 -6.05
C PRO A 118 7.17 -3.18 -5.00
N LEU A 119 7.24 -2.16 -4.13
CA LEU A 119 8.22 -2.11 -3.04
C LEU A 119 7.98 -3.24 -2.03
N GLN A 120 6.72 -3.57 -1.69
CA GLN A 120 6.42 -4.69 -0.78
C GLN A 120 7.04 -5.99 -1.25
N VAL A 121 6.92 -6.28 -2.55
CA VAL A 121 7.47 -7.48 -3.15
C VAL A 121 9.00 -7.43 -3.21
N LEU A 122 9.60 -6.27 -3.54
CA LEU A 122 11.06 -6.10 -3.54
C LEU A 122 11.70 -6.24 -2.15
N MET A 123 10.95 -6.04 -1.07
CA MET A 123 11.40 -6.29 0.31
C MET A 123 11.27 -7.76 0.74
N SER A 124 10.42 -8.53 0.05
CA SER A 124 10.06 -9.89 0.45
C SER A 124 11.21 -10.87 0.18
N PRO A 125 11.38 -11.91 1.01
CA PRO A 125 12.32 -12.99 0.70
C PRO A 125 11.78 -13.80 -0.48
N ALA A 126 12.56 -13.89 -1.57
CA ALA A 126 12.09 -14.56 -2.79
C ALA A 126 12.27 -16.10 -2.76
N ASN A 127 12.95 -16.65 -1.76
CA ASN A 127 13.23 -18.09 -1.67
C ASN A 127 12.62 -18.73 -0.41
N ILE A 128 11.78 -19.75 -0.62
CA ILE A 128 11.17 -20.57 0.44
C ILE A 128 12.20 -21.35 1.26
N SER A 129 13.25 -21.88 0.60
CA SER A 129 14.26 -22.75 1.22
C SER A 129 15.32 -21.96 1.98
N GLN A 130 15.48 -20.67 1.64
CA GLN A 130 16.44 -19.78 2.29
C GLN A 130 15.75 -18.46 2.66
N PRO A 131 15.09 -18.39 3.83
CA PRO A 131 14.41 -17.17 4.30
C PRO A 131 15.33 -15.96 4.52
N ALA A 132 16.65 -16.17 4.48
CA ALA A 132 17.68 -15.15 4.57
C ALA A 132 18.27 -14.75 3.21
N ALA A 133 17.80 -15.35 2.10
CA ALA A 133 18.23 -14.98 0.76
C ALA A 133 18.00 -13.49 0.52
N SER A 134 18.98 -12.86 -0.12
CA SER A 134 18.95 -11.43 -0.40
C SER A 134 17.84 -11.12 -1.39
N SER A 135 16.91 -10.26 -0.99
CA SER A 135 16.00 -9.59 -1.92
C SER A 135 16.74 -8.53 -2.73
N VAL A 136 16.13 -8.05 -3.82
CA VAL A 136 16.65 -6.92 -4.59
C VAL A 136 16.89 -5.72 -3.69
N LEU A 137 15.96 -5.41 -2.76
CA LEU A 137 16.17 -4.30 -1.84
C LEU A 137 17.33 -4.54 -0.86
N SER A 138 17.54 -5.78 -0.42
CA SER A 138 18.71 -6.17 0.40
C SER A 138 20.02 -5.85 -0.33
N VAL A 139 20.10 -6.18 -1.62
CA VAL A 139 21.27 -5.88 -2.46
C VAL A 139 21.42 -4.38 -2.69
N LEU A 140 20.32 -3.70 -3.04
CA LEU A 140 20.31 -2.28 -3.36
C LEU A 140 20.58 -1.37 -2.17
N THR A 141 20.30 -1.80 -0.95
CA THR A 141 20.56 -0.98 0.26
C THR A 141 21.77 -1.47 1.04
N GLY A 142 22.23 -2.71 0.79
CA GLY A 142 23.23 -3.39 1.60
C GLY A 142 22.74 -3.69 3.03
N ILE A 143 21.42 -3.65 3.27
CA ILE A 143 20.80 -4.00 4.55
C ILE A 143 20.46 -5.50 4.50
N PRO A 144 20.86 -6.30 5.50
CA PRO A 144 20.60 -7.74 5.48
C PRO A 144 19.10 -8.05 5.51
N GLN A 145 18.68 -9.11 4.80
CA GLN A 145 17.27 -9.52 4.69
C GLN A 145 16.58 -9.70 6.06
N ARG A 146 17.31 -10.17 7.08
CA ARG A 146 16.78 -10.31 8.46
C ARG A 146 16.35 -8.97 9.06
N ALA A 147 17.03 -7.88 8.72
CA ALA A 147 16.68 -6.53 9.16
C ALA A 147 15.56 -5.91 8.30
N LEU A 148 15.45 -6.26 7.02
CA LEU A 148 14.37 -5.80 6.13
C LEU A 148 13.01 -6.47 6.39
N THR A 149 13.02 -7.74 6.79
CA THR A 149 11.77 -8.51 6.99
C THR A 149 10.80 -7.87 8.01
N PRO A 150 11.26 -7.31 9.16
CA PRO A 150 10.41 -6.50 10.02
C PRO A 150 9.79 -5.27 9.35
N TYR A 151 10.54 -4.57 8.49
CA TYR A 151 10.01 -3.43 7.74
C TYR A 151 8.94 -3.88 6.75
N HIS A 152 9.18 -4.93 5.95
CA HIS A 152 8.16 -5.51 5.06
C HIS A 152 6.81 -5.75 5.77
N ARG A 153 6.83 -6.32 6.99
CA ARG A 153 5.60 -6.54 7.76
C ARG A 153 4.91 -5.25 8.17
N LEU A 154 5.66 -4.27 8.69
CA LEU A 154 5.07 -3.03 9.19
C LEU A 154 4.59 -2.13 8.05
N PHE A 155 5.37 -2.07 6.96
CA PHE A 155 5.00 -1.38 5.74
C PHE A 155 3.78 -2.02 5.08
N GLY A 156 3.68 -3.36 5.10
CA GLY A 156 2.49 -4.07 4.62
C GLY A 156 1.23 -3.63 5.37
N ARG A 157 1.31 -3.47 6.70
CA ARG A 157 0.19 -2.92 7.50
C ARG A 157 -0.15 -1.49 7.12
N VAL A 158 0.85 -0.63 6.92
CA VAL A 158 0.66 0.75 6.44
C VAL A 158 -0.12 0.77 5.13
N VAL A 159 0.27 -0.07 4.15
CA VAL A 159 -0.44 -0.19 2.87
C VAL A 159 -1.88 -0.64 3.06
N VAL A 160 -2.09 -1.71 3.85
CA VAL A 160 -3.44 -2.22 4.11
C VAL A 160 -4.31 -1.19 4.84
N SER A 161 -3.76 -0.41 5.76
CA SER A 161 -4.49 0.68 6.42
C SER A 161 -4.97 1.75 5.43
N LEU A 162 -4.15 2.13 4.44
CA LEU A 162 -4.56 3.07 3.39
C LEU A 162 -5.66 2.50 2.50
N LEU A 163 -5.55 1.22 2.11
CA LEU A 163 -6.56 0.55 1.30
C LEU A 163 -7.88 0.35 2.05
N LEU A 164 -7.83 0.07 3.35
CA LEU A 164 -9.01 0.02 4.22
C LEU A 164 -9.66 1.38 4.37
N ALA A 165 -8.88 2.45 4.52
CA ALA A 165 -9.41 3.81 4.54
C ALA A 165 -10.11 4.15 3.22
N HIS A 166 -9.51 3.82 2.08
CA HIS A 166 -10.13 3.94 0.75
C HIS A 166 -11.48 3.18 0.68
N ALA A 167 -11.51 1.92 1.11
CA ALA A 167 -12.72 1.10 1.09
C ALA A 167 -13.81 1.63 2.04
N ALA A 168 -13.43 2.07 3.24
CA ALA A 168 -14.35 2.61 4.23
C ALA A 168 -15.00 3.92 3.76
N LEU A 169 -14.21 4.82 3.18
CA LEU A 169 -14.73 6.09 2.64
C LEU A 169 -15.64 5.85 1.44
N TYR A 170 -15.30 4.96 0.51
CA TYR A 170 -16.20 4.59 -0.59
C TYR A 170 -17.50 3.95 -0.11
N THR A 171 -17.42 3.08 0.90
CA THR A 171 -18.61 2.45 1.49
C THR A 171 -19.51 3.48 2.15
N LEU A 172 -18.93 4.42 2.91
CA LEU A 172 -19.68 5.51 3.54
C LEU A 172 -20.36 6.39 2.48
N PHE A 173 -19.66 6.73 1.40
CA PHE A 173 -20.25 7.43 0.25
C PHE A 173 -21.45 6.69 -0.35
N PHE A 174 -21.32 5.37 -0.57
CA PHE A 174 -22.39 4.56 -1.15
C PHE A 174 -23.61 4.42 -0.23
N VAL A 175 -23.41 4.41 1.09
CA VAL A 175 -24.52 4.37 2.07
C VAL A 175 -25.24 5.71 2.16
N GLN A 176 -24.51 6.82 2.03
CA GLN A 176 -25.07 8.18 2.13
C GLN A 176 -25.73 8.68 0.83
N SER A 177 -25.42 8.06 -0.30
CA SER A 177 -25.93 8.49 -1.61
C SER A 177 -27.19 7.74 -1.98
N SER A 178 -28.22 8.45 -2.45
CA SER A 178 -29.46 7.85 -2.92
C SER A 178 -29.33 7.36 -4.38
N HIS A 179 -30.14 6.36 -4.74
CA HIS A 179 -30.24 5.84 -6.11
C HIS A 179 -31.71 5.68 -6.52
N PRO A 180 -32.12 6.09 -7.75
CA PRO A 180 -33.53 6.07 -8.17
C PRO A 180 -34.22 4.71 -8.00
N GLU A 181 -33.58 3.63 -8.47
CA GLU A 181 -34.18 2.28 -8.47
C GLU A 181 -33.97 1.48 -7.17
N PHE A 182 -32.91 1.78 -6.41
CA PHE A 182 -32.43 0.94 -5.31
C PHE A 182 -32.56 1.60 -3.93
N GLY A 183 -33.03 2.85 -3.88
CA GLY A 183 -33.05 3.68 -2.68
C GLY A 183 -31.66 4.15 -2.26
N ILE A 184 -30.78 3.21 -1.89
CA ILE A 184 -29.39 3.45 -1.47
C ILE A 184 -28.42 2.98 -2.55
N LEU A 185 -27.44 3.83 -2.90
CA LEU A 185 -26.46 3.57 -3.96
C LEU A 185 -25.63 2.30 -3.72
N LEU A 186 -25.40 1.92 -2.46
CA LEU A 186 -24.69 0.70 -2.08
C LEU A 186 -25.29 -0.57 -2.70
N PHE A 187 -26.61 -0.72 -2.69
CA PHE A 187 -27.27 -1.93 -3.19
C PHE A 187 -27.08 -2.13 -4.69
N LYS A 188 -26.98 -1.03 -5.43
CA LYS A 188 -26.58 -1.05 -6.84
C LYS A 188 -25.10 -1.39 -6.97
N ARG A 189 -24.24 -0.64 -6.28
CA ARG A 189 -22.79 -0.70 -6.47
C ARG A 189 -22.17 -2.04 -6.07
N VAL A 190 -22.70 -2.74 -5.05
CA VAL A 190 -22.21 -4.07 -4.65
C VAL A 190 -22.42 -5.15 -5.72
N GLN A 191 -23.35 -4.93 -6.66
CA GLN A 191 -23.61 -5.84 -7.78
C GLN A 191 -22.67 -5.58 -8.97
N ASP A 192 -22.00 -4.42 -9.00
CA ASP A 192 -21.07 -4.09 -10.08
C ASP A 192 -19.75 -4.85 -9.90
N LEU A 193 -19.23 -5.39 -11.01
CA LEU A 193 -18.03 -6.24 -11.01
C LEU A 193 -16.79 -5.51 -10.47
N ASP A 194 -16.66 -4.21 -10.75
CA ASP A 194 -15.55 -3.41 -10.24
C ASP A 194 -15.54 -3.40 -8.70
N VAL A 195 -16.68 -3.17 -8.07
CA VAL A 195 -16.80 -3.17 -6.60
C VAL A 195 -16.57 -4.56 -6.01
N GLN A 196 -17.07 -5.62 -6.64
CA GLN A 196 -16.82 -7.00 -6.19
C GLN A 196 -15.32 -7.35 -6.23
N CYS A 197 -14.62 -6.99 -7.30
CA CYS A 197 -13.17 -7.11 -7.39
C CYS A 197 -12.47 -6.29 -6.29
N GLY A 198 -12.95 -5.09 -6.00
CA GLY A 198 -12.45 -4.26 -4.90
C GLY A 198 -12.63 -4.93 -3.53
N MET A 199 -13.80 -5.51 -3.26
CA MET A 199 -14.08 -6.26 -2.03
C MET A 199 -13.18 -7.49 -1.90
N ALA A 200 -12.99 -8.26 -2.97
CA ALA A 200 -12.10 -9.41 -2.99
C ALA A 200 -10.62 -9.00 -2.73
N ALA A 201 -10.19 -7.87 -3.28
CA ALA A 201 -8.86 -7.31 -3.01
C ALA A 201 -8.71 -6.91 -1.53
N ILE A 202 -9.67 -6.18 -0.96
CA ILE A 202 -9.64 -5.77 0.45
C ILE A 202 -9.68 -6.99 1.38
N PHE A 203 -10.53 -7.97 1.09
CA PHE A 203 -10.59 -9.21 1.85
C PHE A 203 -9.25 -9.94 1.85
N SER A 204 -8.62 -10.08 0.68
CA SER A 204 -7.29 -10.69 0.54
C SER A 204 -6.22 -9.90 1.30
N ALA A 205 -6.26 -8.58 1.25
CA ALA A 205 -5.35 -7.69 1.97
C ALA A 205 -5.47 -7.83 3.50
N VAL A 206 -6.70 -7.92 4.03
CA VAL A 206 -6.96 -8.18 5.45
C VAL A 206 -6.44 -9.55 5.85
N LEU A 207 -6.74 -10.59 5.05
CA LEU A 207 -6.21 -11.93 5.30
C LEU A 207 -4.69 -11.95 5.33
N LEU A 208 -3.98 -11.23 4.46
CA LEU A 208 -2.52 -11.14 4.48
C LEU A 208 -1.95 -10.61 5.81
N VAL A 209 -2.65 -9.68 6.46
CA VAL A 209 -2.24 -9.13 7.76
C VAL A 209 -2.59 -10.06 8.92
N LEU A 210 -3.76 -10.73 8.84
CA LEU A 210 -4.23 -11.69 9.83
C LEU A 210 -3.54 -13.06 9.72
N PHE A 211 -2.98 -13.39 8.56
CA PHE A 211 -2.24 -14.62 8.32
C PHE A 211 -0.87 -14.53 9.01
N VAL A 212 -0.89 -14.79 10.33
CA VAL A 212 0.27 -14.68 11.20
C VAL A 212 1.22 -15.85 10.98
N ARG A 213 2.53 -15.58 11.09
CA ARG A 213 3.58 -16.60 11.00
C ARG A 213 3.37 -17.74 12.00
N PRO A 214 3.66 -18.99 11.62
CA PRO A 214 3.55 -20.14 12.51
C PRO A 214 4.33 -20.03 13.83
N ALA A 215 5.44 -19.25 13.84
CA ALA A 215 6.27 -19.05 15.03
C ALA A 215 5.68 -18.07 16.07
N SER A 216 4.58 -17.39 15.74
CA SER A 216 3.88 -16.43 16.63
C SER A 216 2.49 -16.92 17.04
N GLN A 217 2.10 -18.14 16.63
CA GLN A 217 0.81 -18.71 16.97
C GLN A 217 0.85 -19.29 18.40
N LYS A 218 0.01 -18.74 19.29
CA LYS A 218 -0.33 -19.35 20.59
C LYS A 218 -1.77 -19.85 20.52
N GLY A 219 -2.07 -21.01 21.08
CA GLY A 219 -3.44 -21.53 21.21
C GLY A 219 -3.96 -22.34 20.02
N LEU A 220 -5.29 -22.32 19.79
CA LEU A 220 -6.08 -23.22 18.92
C LEU A 220 -5.54 -23.37 17.48
N GLN A 221 -4.88 -22.36 16.92
CA GLN A 221 -4.28 -22.45 15.59
C GLN A 221 -3.04 -23.36 15.52
N SER A 222 -2.30 -23.52 16.63
CA SER A 222 -1.19 -24.49 16.71
C SER A 222 -1.70 -25.94 16.67
N TRP A 223 -2.97 -26.16 17.04
CA TRP A 223 -3.60 -27.47 17.01
C TRP A 223 -4.10 -27.84 15.61
N LEU A 224 -4.63 -26.86 14.86
CA LEU A 224 -5.13 -27.07 13.48
C LEU A 224 -4.01 -27.35 12.45
N VAL A 225 -2.80 -26.84 12.67
CA VAL A 225 -1.66 -27.05 11.77
C VAL A 225 -0.65 -28.01 12.41
N GLN A 226 -0.98 -29.31 12.40
CA GLN A 226 -0.02 -30.36 12.75
C GLN A 226 1.05 -30.48 11.66
N GLY A 227 2.32 -30.59 12.03
CA GLY A 227 3.42 -30.70 11.08
C GLY A 227 4.73 -30.08 11.59
N THR A 228 5.82 -30.42 10.92
CA THR A 228 7.18 -29.92 11.21
C THR A 228 7.28 -28.40 10.99
N ILE A 229 8.30 -27.77 11.60
CA ILE A 229 8.58 -26.33 11.40
C ILE A 229 8.78 -26.00 9.92
N GLN A 230 9.34 -26.92 9.13
CA GLN A 230 9.55 -26.73 7.70
C GLN A 230 8.23 -26.74 6.91
N GLU A 231 7.32 -27.68 7.19
CA GLU A 231 5.99 -27.75 6.55
C GLU A 231 5.15 -26.51 6.86
N ARG A 232 5.12 -26.08 8.13
CA ARG A 232 4.44 -24.85 8.54
C ARG A 232 4.96 -23.62 7.78
N ARG A 233 6.28 -23.54 7.54
CA ARG A 233 6.89 -22.46 6.73
C ARG A 233 6.47 -22.55 5.27
N LYS A 234 6.38 -23.75 4.70
CA LYS A 234 5.92 -23.96 3.32
C LYS A 234 4.46 -23.53 3.15
N ILE A 235 3.58 -24.00 4.05
CA ILE A 235 2.16 -23.62 4.07
C ILE A 235 2.01 -22.10 4.19
N PHE A 236 2.75 -21.48 5.11
CA PHE A 236 2.75 -20.03 5.24
C PHE A 236 3.20 -19.34 3.96
N TYR A 237 4.30 -19.77 3.36
CA TYR A 237 4.83 -19.16 2.13
C TYR A 237 3.84 -19.27 0.97
N PHE A 238 3.38 -20.48 0.66
CA PHE A 238 2.43 -20.69 -0.43
C PHE A 238 1.10 -19.99 -0.18
N GLY A 239 0.54 -20.09 1.03
CA GLY A 239 -0.69 -19.39 1.39
C GLY A 239 -0.55 -17.86 1.26
N HIS A 240 0.57 -17.30 1.74
CA HIS A 240 0.84 -15.86 1.64
C HIS A 240 1.01 -15.42 0.18
N VAL A 241 1.80 -16.13 -0.62
CA VAL A 241 2.00 -15.80 -2.04
C VAL A 241 0.70 -15.96 -2.84
N SER A 242 -0.09 -17.00 -2.60
CA SER A 242 -1.41 -17.17 -3.23
C SER A 242 -2.36 -16.02 -2.89
N LEU A 243 -2.39 -15.57 -1.64
CA LEU A 243 -3.16 -14.38 -1.24
C LEU A 243 -2.65 -13.09 -1.90
N VAL A 244 -1.33 -12.94 -2.09
CA VAL A 244 -0.76 -11.80 -2.84
C VAL A 244 -1.17 -11.86 -4.31
N VAL A 245 -1.15 -13.04 -4.94
CA VAL A 245 -1.61 -13.21 -6.33
C VAL A 245 -3.10 -12.87 -6.44
N LEU A 246 -3.94 -13.38 -5.53
CA LEU A 246 -5.36 -13.07 -5.49
C LEU A 246 -5.61 -11.55 -5.32
N LEU A 247 -4.89 -10.90 -4.39
CA LEU A 247 -4.92 -9.45 -4.23
C LEU A 247 -4.57 -8.72 -5.53
N CYS A 248 -3.50 -9.12 -6.21
CA CYS A 248 -3.04 -8.46 -7.43
C CYS A 248 -4.02 -8.64 -8.59
N VAL A 249 -4.57 -9.85 -8.78
CA VAL A 249 -5.56 -10.13 -9.82
C VAL A 249 -6.85 -9.35 -9.56
N ALA A 250 -7.35 -9.37 -8.31
CA ALA A 250 -8.54 -8.63 -7.93
C ALA A 250 -8.35 -7.10 -8.11
N ALA A 251 -7.21 -6.55 -7.69
CA ALA A 251 -6.91 -5.13 -7.86
C ALA A 251 -6.71 -4.74 -9.35
N TYR A 252 -6.16 -5.63 -10.19
CA TYR A 252 -6.03 -5.41 -11.63
C TYR A 252 -7.41 -5.31 -12.30
N SER A 253 -8.34 -6.17 -11.90
CA SER A 253 -9.71 -6.21 -12.43
C SER A 253 -10.63 -5.15 -11.83
N HIS A 254 -10.28 -4.57 -10.68
CA HIS A 254 -11.07 -3.54 -10.02
C HIS A 254 -11.15 -2.24 -10.85
N VAL A 255 -10.01 -1.71 -11.32
CA VAL A 255 -9.99 -0.45 -12.08
C VAL A 255 -8.73 -0.29 -12.93
N LYS A 256 -8.85 0.36 -14.10
CA LYS A 256 -7.73 0.56 -15.05
C LYS A 256 -6.51 1.25 -14.42
N GLN A 257 -6.72 2.23 -13.55
CA GLN A 257 -5.64 2.97 -12.89
C GLN A 257 -4.80 2.10 -11.95
N ALA A 258 -5.36 1.01 -11.42
CA ALA A 258 -4.64 0.07 -10.56
C ALA A 258 -3.74 -0.87 -11.37
N GLN A 259 -4.08 -1.15 -12.63
CA GLN A 259 -3.39 -2.14 -13.47
C GLN A 259 -1.89 -1.87 -13.60
N LYS A 260 -1.50 -0.60 -13.76
CA LYS A 260 -0.08 -0.20 -13.87
C LYS A 260 0.73 -0.67 -12.65
N TYR A 261 0.20 -0.53 -11.45
CA TYR A 261 0.88 -0.95 -10.22
C TYR A 261 0.92 -2.46 -10.08
N MET A 262 -0.11 -3.18 -10.54
CA MET A 262 -0.12 -4.65 -10.50
C MET A 262 0.90 -5.23 -11.47
N LEU A 263 1.03 -4.66 -12.67
CA LEU A 263 2.06 -5.04 -13.64
C LEU A 263 3.47 -4.76 -13.11
N GLN A 264 3.68 -3.59 -12.50
CA GLN A 264 4.96 -3.28 -11.82
C GLN A 264 5.24 -4.24 -10.66
N THR A 265 4.22 -4.65 -9.90
CA THR A 265 4.35 -5.61 -8.80
C THR A 265 4.74 -6.99 -9.32
N LEU A 266 4.14 -7.43 -10.44
CA LEU A 266 4.52 -8.66 -11.13
C LEU A 266 5.98 -8.60 -11.61
N ALA A 267 6.37 -7.52 -12.30
CA ALA A 267 7.74 -7.32 -12.76
C ALA A 267 8.74 -7.32 -11.58
N ALA A 268 8.41 -6.61 -10.50
CA ALA A 268 9.20 -6.58 -9.27
C ALA A 268 9.33 -7.98 -8.64
N SER A 269 8.29 -8.81 -8.68
CA SER A 269 8.32 -10.20 -8.20
C SER A 269 9.29 -11.05 -9.00
N VAL A 270 9.23 -10.97 -10.33
CA VAL A 270 10.14 -11.69 -11.23
C VAL A 270 11.58 -11.25 -11.00
N LEU A 271 11.83 -9.94 -10.93
CA LEU A 271 13.17 -9.40 -10.63
C LEU A 271 13.70 -9.88 -9.28
N ASN A 272 12.85 -9.91 -8.26
CA ASN A 272 13.22 -10.37 -6.93
C ASN A 272 13.58 -11.86 -6.92
N TRP A 273 12.81 -12.68 -7.64
CA TRP A 273 13.08 -14.10 -7.83
C TRP A 273 14.40 -14.35 -8.56
N VAL A 274 14.63 -13.68 -9.69
CA VAL A 274 15.89 -13.78 -10.46
C VAL A 274 17.08 -13.38 -9.61
N CYS A 275 17.01 -12.25 -8.90
CA CYS A 275 18.07 -11.78 -8.01
C CYS A 275 18.39 -12.81 -6.91
N SER A 276 17.37 -13.35 -6.26
CA SER A 276 17.54 -14.41 -5.25
C SER A 276 18.01 -15.74 -5.83
N TRP A 277 17.87 -16.00 -7.13
CA TRP A 277 18.40 -17.20 -7.78
C TRP A 277 19.88 -17.03 -8.12
N LEU A 278 20.28 -15.87 -8.67
CA LEU A 278 21.67 -15.56 -9.03
C LEU A 278 22.62 -15.46 -7.82
N LEU A 279 22.08 -15.16 -6.64
CA LEU A 279 22.85 -15.04 -5.39
C LEU A 279 22.87 -16.32 -4.53
N ARG A 280 22.36 -17.44 -5.06
CA ARG A 280 22.51 -18.77 -4.45
C ARG A 280 23.87 -19.35 -4.77
#